data_AF-A0A1G5SGF3-F1
#
_entry.id   AF-A0A1G5SGF3-F1
#
_cell.length_a   1.000
_cell.length_b   1.000
_cell.length_c   1.000
_cell.angle_alpha   90.00
_cell.angle_beta   90.00
_cell.angle_gamma   90.00
#
_symmetry.space_group_name_H-M   'P 1'
#
loop_
_entity.id
_entity.type
_entity.pdbx_description
1 polymer ?
#
loop_
_entity_poly.entity_id
_entity_poly.type
_entity_poly.pdbx_seq_one_letter_code
_entity_poly.pdbx_strand_id
1 'polypeptide(L)'
;MIRLLFKQVRILTACVSESETQLSKDCHNSSTPPSFDELKKTRPLRRPSGAKSGGQIRHKGMTLKRVREPGEVIEHGLPERCDGCGETSPLSCAQIVERRQVFDIPVVRYEATGHRTLRLQCGCGKLHESQFLSGVRGAVQYEPNIRALAVHLKQGQLLPLARSAQLIDDLYELEVSPATLLA
;
A
#
# COMPACT_ATOMS: atom_id res chain seq x y z
N MET A 1 50.74 -11.30 64.44
CA MET A 1 49.76 -10.22 64.21
C MET A 1 49.99 -9.44 62.92
N ILE A 2 51.17 -8.87 62.67
CA ILE A 2 51.44 -7.98 61.51
C ILE A 2 51.14 -8.63 60.13
N ARG A 3 51.47 -9.91 59.94
CA ARG A 3 51.19 -10.63 58.67
C ARG A 3 49.70 -10.82 58.36
N LEU A 4 48.85 -10.92 59.39
CA LEU A 4 47.42 -11.12 59.21
C LEU A 4 46.76 -9.83 58.72
N LEU A 5 47.17 -8.70 59.31
CA LEU A 5 46.73 -7.36 58.93
C LEU A 5 47.11 -7.02 57.48
N PHE A 6 48.33 -7.31 57.04
CA PHE A 6 48.72 -7.11 55.64
C PHE A 6 47.91 -7.97 54.66
N LYS A 7 47.52 -9.19 55.06
CA LYS A 7 46.67 -10.05 54.24
C LYS A 7 45.26 -9.47 54.11
N GLN A 8 44.68 -8.97 55.21
CA GLN A 8 43.38 -8.30 55.19
C GLN A 8 43.42 -7.01 54.36
N VAL A 9 44.45 -6.18 54.51
CA VAL A 9 44.59 -4.94 53.73
C VAL A 9 44.62 -5.27 52.23
N ARG A 10 45.37 -6.30 51.80
CA ARG A 10 45.41 -6.71 50.39
C ARG A 10 44.08 -7.23 49.86
N ILE A 11 43.33 -7.99 50.66
CA ILE A 11 42.00 -8.50 50.27
C ILE A 11 41.02 -7.34 50.13
N LEU A 12 41.02 -6.42 51.10
CA LEU A 12 40.15 -5.24 51.09
C LEU A 12 40.48 -4.30 49.92
N THR A 13 41.76 -4.05 49.62
CA THR A 13 42.13 -3.23 48.46
C THR A 13 41.73 -3.89 47.14
N ALA A 14 41.86 -5.21 47.02
CA ALA A 14 41.42 -5.93 45.83
C ALA A 14 39.89 -5.82 45.65
N CYS A 15 39.10 -6.09 46.70
CA CYS A 15 37.63 -5.97 46.63
C CYS A 15 37.15 -4.55 46.32
N VAL A 16 37.80 -3.53 46.88
CA VAL A 16 37.48 -2.12 46.56
C VAL A 16 37.78 -1.82 45.10
N SER A 17 38.96 -2.21 44.59
CA SER A 17 39.30 -1.99 43.18
C SER A 17 38.37 -2.75 42.21
N GLU A 18 37.93 -3.95 42.55
CA GLU A 18 36.99 -4.73 41.75
C GLU A 18 35.59 -4.09 41.76
N SER A 19 35.15 -3.58 42.92
CA SER A 19 33.87 -2.89 43.05
C SER A 19 33.87 -1.55 42.31
N GLU A 20 34.96 -0.79 42.38
CA GLU A 20 35.14 0.47 41.64
C GLU A 20 35.18 0.22 40.13
N THR A 21 35.84 -0.84 39.66
CA THR A 21 35.86 -1.20 38.22
C THR A 21 34.53 -1.76 37.72
N GLN A 22 33.67 -2.31 38.59
CA GLN A 22 32.30 -2.66 38.23
C GLN A 22 31.39 -1.42 38.15
N LEU A 23 31.58 -0.44 39.05
CA LEU A 23 30.82 0.80 39.05
C LEU A 23 31.21 1.76 37.92
N SER A 24 32.44 1.69 37.40
CA SER A 24 32.91 2.54 36.30
C SER A 24 32.60 1.99 34.89
N LYS A 25 31.79 0.92 34.79
CA LYS A 25 31.42 0.31 33.51
C LYS A 25 30.19 0.98 32.95
N ASP A 26 30.44 1.84 31.98
CA ASP A 26 29.41 2.50 31.19
C ASP A 26 29.41 1.90 29.77
N CYS A 27 28.37 2.17 28.99
CA CYS A 27 28.18 1.66 27.62
C CYS A 27 29.28 2.10 26.62
N HIS A 28 30.15 3.04 27.00
CA HIS A 28 31.33 3.44 26.21
C HIS A 28 32.57 2.58 26.46
N ASN A 29 32.66 1.90 27.62
CA ASN A 29 33.91 1.27 28.07
C ASN A 29 33.74 -0.23 28.35
N SER A 30 32.52 -0.75 28.25
CA SER A 30 32.25 -2.19 28.25
C SER A 30 31.94 -2.62 26.83
N SER A 31 32.49 -3.74 26.35
CA SER A 31 32.22 -4.31 25.02
C SER A 31 30.79 -4.83 24.84
N THR A 32 29.85 -4.26 25.59
CA THR A 32 28.42 -4.54 25.56
C THR A 32 27.80 -3.63 24.49
N PRO A 33 27.14 -4.18 23.46
CA PRO A 33 26.51 -3.35 22.44
C PRO A 33 25.41 -2.47 23.06
N PRO A 34 25.22 -1.22 22.59
CA PRO A 34 24.28 -0.26 23.17
C PRO A 34 22.82 -0.70 23.09
N SER A 35 22.52 -1.79 22.38
CA SER A 35 21.19 -2.39 22.28
C SER A 35 20.79 -3.24 23.50
N PHE A 36 21.70 -3.50 24.43
CA PHE A 36 21.44 -4.29 25.65
C PHE A 36 21.28 -3.44 26.91
N ASP A 37 21.41 -2.12 26.80
CA ASP A 37 21.06 -1.22 27.90
C ASP A 37 19.56 -1.38 28.18
N GLU A 38 19.18 -1.69 29.43
CA GLU A 38 17.77 -1.81 29.80
C GLU A 38 17.06 -0.52 29.38
N LEU A 39 16.17 -0.62 28.39
CA LEU A 39 15.35 0.50 27.95
C LEU A 39 14.49 0.96 29.13
N LYS A 40 15.01 1.89 29.92
CA LYS A 40 14.28 2.57 30.99
C LYS A 40 13.04 3.15 30.33
N LYS A 41 11.87 2.61 30.67
CA LYS A 41 10.59 3.12 30.19
C LYS A 41 10.50 4.60 30.55
N THR A 42 10.67 5.46 29.55
CA THR A 42 10.56 6.90 29.72
C THR A 42 9.09 7.22 30.00
N ARG A 43 8.84 7.92 31.12
CA ARG A 43 7.51 8.45 31.39
C ARG A 43 7.18 9.43 30.25
N PRO A 44 5.96 9.37 29.67
CA PRO A 44 5.59 10.27 28.60
C PRO A 44 5.69 11.72 29.10
N LEU A 45 6.62 12.48 28.53
CA LEU A 45 6.80 13.92 28.81
C LEU A 45 5.62 14.76 28.30
N ARG A 46 4.77 14.16 27.45
CA ARG A 46 3.66 14.84 26.81
C ARG A 46 2.47 14.93 27.77
N ARG A 47 2.10 16.17 28.11
CA ARG A 47 0.82 16.43 28.79
C ARG A 47 -0.34 16.06 27.86
N PRO A 48 -1.42 15.42 28.37
CA PRO A 48 -2.60 15.14 27.56
C PRO A 48 -3.13 16.46 27.00
N SER A 49 -3.26 16.56 25.68
CA SER A 49 -3.58 17.81 25.00
C SER A 49 -5.02 18.28 25.22
N GLY A 50 -5.87 17.48 25.87
CA GLY A 50 -7.31 17.74 26.04
C GLY A 50 -8.09 17.82 24.73
N ALA A 51 -7.43 17.62 23.58
CA ALA A 51 -8.05 17.68 22.27
C ALA A 51 -8.94 16.45 22.09
N LYS A 52 -10.19 16.69 21.66
CA LYS A 52 -11.11 15.61 21.27
C LYS A 52 -10.48 14.82 20.12
N SER A 53 -10.63 13.51 20.14
CA SER A 53 -10.27 12.64 19.02
C SER A 53 -11.04 13.07 17.77
N GLY A 54 -10.35 13.52 16.73
CA GLY A 54 -10.95 13.97 15.49
C GLY A 54 -10.06 14.94 14.71
N GLY A 55 -10.50 15.31 13.50
CA GLY A 55 -9.83 16.33 12.69
C GLY A 55 -9.71 17.66 13.45
N GLN A 56 -8.67 18.43 13.13
CA GLN A 56 -8.44 19.72 13.78
C GLN A 56 -9.66 20.64 13.58
N ILE A 57 -9.95 21.47 14.59
CA ILE A 57 -11.06 22.42 14.56
C ILE A 57 -10.91 23.32 13.31
N ARG A 58 -11.95 23.38 12.48
CA ARG A 58 -12.06 24.07 11.17
C ARG A 58 -11.62 23.30 9.91
N HIS A 59 -11.14 22.06 9.99
CA HIS A 59 -10.99 21.24 8.78
C HIS A 59 -12.35 20.75 8.31
N LYS A 60 -12.69 21.04 7.05
CA LYS A 60 -13.91 20.53 6.43
C LYS A 60 -13.73 19.02 6.20
N GLY A 61 -14.48 18.21 6.94
CA GLY A 61 -14.49 16.77 6.71
C GLY A 61 -14.95 16.44 5.29
N MET A 62 -14.20 15.58 4.61
CA MET A 62 -14.59 14.99 3.32
C MET A 62 -15.09 13.56 3.55
N THR A 63 -16.20 13.43 4.29
CA THR A 63 -16.82 12.11 4.50
C THR A 63 -17.23 11.51 3.16
N LEU A 64 -16.85 10.24 2.92
CA LEU A 64 -17.24 9.50 1.72
C LEU A 64 -18.78 9.45 1.65
N LYS A 65 -19.33 9.90 0.53
CA LYS A 65 -20.78 9.99 0.33
C LYS A 65 -21.27 8.81 -0.50
N ARG A 66 -22.48 8.35 -0.18
CA ARG A 66 -23.19 7.38 -1.03
C ARG A 66 -23.42 7.97 -2.43
N VAL A 67 -23.20 7.15 -3.45
CA VAL A 67 -23.56 7.45 -4.84
C VAL A 67 -25.06 7.19 -5.01
N ARG A 68 -25.75 8.02 -5.81
CA ARG A 68 -27.19 7.86 -6.06
C ARG A 68 -27.50 6.60 -6.85
N GLU A 69 -26.72 6.34 -7.88
CA GLU A 69 -26.87 5.22 -8.81
C GLU A 69 -25.58 4.40 -8.79
N PRO A 70 -25.51 3.32 -7.98
CA PRO A 70 -24.38 2.40 -8.02
C PRO A 70 -24.42 1.59 -9.33
N GLY A 71 -23.24 1.18 -9.84
CA GLY A 71 -23.16 0.40 -11.07
C GLY A 71 -23.80 -0.99 -10.95
N GLU A 72 -23.81 -1.56 -9.74
CA GLU A 72 -24.46 -2.83 -9.43
C GLU A 72 -25.18 -2.72 -8.07
N VAL A 73 -26.34 -3.37 -7.95
CA VAL A 73 -27.11 -3.50 -6.70
C VAL A 73 -27.32 -4.97 -6.43
N ILE A 74 -26.78 -5.45 -5.31
CA ILE A 74 -26.98 -6.81 -4.83
C ILE A 74 -28.02 -6.76 -3.70
N GLU A 75 -29.16 -7.40 -3.91
CA GLU A 75 -30.15 -7.60 -2.85
C GLU A 75 -29.81 -8.86 -2.05
N HIS A 76 -29.68 -8.71 -0.74
CA HIS A 76 -29.49 -9.86 0.14
C HIS A 76 -30.85 -10.49 0.43
N GLY A 77 -31.02 -11.73 -0.04
CA GLY A 77 -32.28 -12.46 0.04
C GLY A 77 -32.80 -12.64 1.46
N LEU A 78 -34.12 -12.58 1.59
CA LEU A 78 -34.84 -13.04 2.78
C LEU A 78 -35.01 -14.57 2.72
N PRO A 79 -35.17 -15.25 3.86
CA PRO A 79 -35.46 -16.68 3.86
C PRO A 79 -36.76 -16.96 3.08
N GLU A 80 -36.79 -18.06 2.33
CA GLU A 80 -37.98 -18.47 1.56
C GLU A 80 -39.17 -18.84 2.45
N ARG A 81 -38.88 -19.24 3.69
CA ARG A 81 -39.88 -19.64 4.69
C ARG A 81 -39.66 -18.88 5.97
N CYS A 82 -40.76 -18.54 6.64
CA CYS A 82 -40.72 -17.96 7.97
C CYS A 82 -40.14 -18.96 8.97
N ASP A 83 -39.19 -18.50 9.77
CA ASP A 83 -38.56 -19.25 10.87
C ASP A 83 -39.51 -19.52 12.05
N GLY A 84 -40.60 -18.76 12.17
CA GLY A 84 -41.65 -18.95 13.18
C GLY A 84 -42.78 -19.90 12.75
N CYS A 85 -43.40 -19.67 11.59
CA CYS A 85 -44.58 -20.43 11.15
C CYS A 85 -44.33 -21.41 9.99
N GLY A 86 -43.17 -21.37 9.34
CA GLY A 86 -42.81 -22.26 8.22
C GLY A 86 -43.49 -21.96 6.88
N GLU A 87 -44.42 -21.00 6.85
CA GLU A 87 -45.08 -20.54 5.62
C GLU A 87 -44.10 -19.82 4.69
N THR A 88 -44.39 -19.86 3.38
CA THR A 88 -43.58 -19.20 2.36
C THR A 88 -43.64 -17.68 2.51
N SER A 89 -42.49 -17.02 2.56
CA SER A 89 -42.39 -15.57 2.69
C SER A 89 -42.69 -14.87 1.35
N PRO A 90 -43.72 -14.01 1.27
CA PRO A 90 -44.03 -13.28 0.04
C PRO A 90 -43.03 -12.14 -0.16
N LEU A 91 -42.04 -12.37 -1.03
CA LEU A 91 -41.01 -11.38 -1.36
C LEU A 91 -41.58 -10.09 -1.97
N SER A 92 -42.79 -10.14 -2.55
CA SER A 92 -43.49 -8.96 -3.09
C SER A 92 -43.83 -7.90 -2.03
N CYS A 93 -43.86 -8.28 -0.75
CA CYS A 93 -44.11 -7.38 0.36
C CYS A 93 -42.81 -6.87 1.03
N ALA A 94 -41.63 -7.26 0.52
CA ALA A 94 -40.36 -6.87 1.10
C ALA A 94 -40.14 -5.35 0.97
N GLN A 95 -39.50 -4.76 2.00
CA GLN A 95 -39.15 -3.35 2.04
C GLN A 95 -37.66 -3.21 2.31
N ILE A 96 -37.04 -2.19 1.71
CA ILE A 96 -35.63 -1.88 1.95
C ILE A 96 -35.51 -1.19 3.32
N VAL A 97 -34.95 -1.87 4.30
CA VAL A 97 -34.72 -1.33 5.65
C VAL A 97 -33.42 -0.53 5.74
N GLU A 98 -32.37 -0.99 5.06
CA GLU A 98 -31.04 -0.36 5.11
C GLU A 98 -30.37 -0.39 3.73
N ARG A 99 -29.48 0.58 3.48
CA ARG A 99 -28.63 0.61 2.27
C ARG A 99 -27.18 0.85 2.66
N ARG A 100 -26.29 -0.04 2.21
CA ARG A 100 -24.83 0.10 2.34
C ARG A 100 -24.20 0.10 0.96
N GLN A 101 -23.07 0.79 0.82
CA GLN A 101 -22.28 0.81 -0.40
C GLN A 101 -20.83 0.49 -0.06
N VAL A 102 -20.26 -0.42 -0.82
CA VAL A 102 -18.84 -0.75 -0.79
C VAL A 102 -18.20 -0.07 -1.99
N PHE A 103 -17.12 0.66 -1.76
CA PHE A 103 -16.30 1.27 -2.80
C PHE A 103 -15.00 0.47 -2.86
N ASP A 104 -14.73 -0.11 -4.02
CA ASP A 104 -13.53 -0.91 -4.24
C ASP A 104 -12.85 -0.51 -5.54
N ILE A 105 -11.57 -0.87 -5.67
CA ILE A 105 -10.78 -0.67 -6.89
C ILE A 105 -10.75 -2.02 -7.62
N PRO A 106 -11.31 -2.11 -8.84
CA PRO A 106 -11.29 -3.37 -9.57
C PRO A 106 -9.85 -3.78 -9.88
N VAL A 107 -9.61 -5.08 -10.04
CA VAL A 107 -8.34 -5.58 -10.56
C VAL A 107 -8.16 -5.06 -11.98
N VAL A 108 -7.15 -4.23 -12.20
CA VAL A 108 -6.91 -3.60 -13.50
C VAL A 108 -5.81 -4.37 -14.23
N ARG A 109 -6.04 -4.68 -15.51
CA ARG A 109 -5.04 -5.28 -16.40
C ARG A 109 -4.91 -4.41 -17.65
N TYR A 110 -3.75 -4.47 -18.30
CA TYR A 110 -3.61 -3.84 -19.61
C TYR A 110 -4.44 -4.59 -20.66
N GLU A 111 -4.96 -3.86 -21.64
CA GLU A 111 -5.64 -4.43 -22.79
C GLU A 111 -4.76 -4.28 -24.03
N ALA A 112 -4.58 -5.37 -24.78
CA ALA A 112 -3.82 -5.38 -26.02
C ALA A 112 -4.74 -5.58 -27.23
N THR A 113 -4.81 -4.58 -28.09
CA THR A 113 -5.59 -4.64 -29.33
C THR A 113 -4.68 -4.96 -30.51
N GLY A 114 -4.88 -6.13 -31.13
CA GLY A 114 -4.16 -6.52 -32.34
C GLY A 114 -4.81 -5.97 -33.60
N HIS A 115 -4.07 -5.20 -34.39
CA HIS A 115 -4.52 -4.71 -35.69
C HIS A 115 -3.95 -5.57 -36.83
N ARG A 116 -4.77 -5.89 -37.83
CA ARG A 116 -4.35 -6.67 -39.01
C ARG A 116 -4.88 -6.02 -40.29
N THR A 117 -4.06 -6.05 -41.32
CA THR A 117 -4.48 -5.77 -42.70
C THR A 117 -4.71 -7.07 -43.44
N LEU A 118 -5.54 -7.02 -44.47
CA LEU A 118 -5.91 -8.14 -45.31
C LEU A 118 -5.55 -7.81 -46.75
N ARG A 119 -5.12 -8.82 -47.49
CA ARG A 119 -4.92 -8.77 -48.94
C ARG A 119 -5.80 -9.81 -49.60
N LEU A 120 -6.46 -9.44 -50.69
CA LEU A 120 -7.28 -10.34 -51.51
C LEU A 120 -6.97 -10.10 -52.99
N GLN A 121 -6.83 -11.18 -53.74
CA GLN A 121 -6.83 -11.13 -55.20
C GLN A 121 -8.22 -11.50 -55.72
N CYS A 122 -8.82 -10.59 -56.49
CA CYS A 122 -10.10 -10.81 -57.15
C CYS A 122 -9.92 -11.78 -58.33
N GLY A 123 -10.99 -12.48 -58.75
CA GLY A 123 -10.97 -13.37 -59.92
C GLY A 123 -10.57 -12.68 -61.23
N CYS A 124 -10.68 -11.35 -61.32
CA CYS A 124 -10.19 -10.55 -62.45
C CYS A 124 -8.69 -10.22 -62.39
N GLY A 125 -7.97 -10.66 -61.34
CA GLY A 125 -6.55 -10.37 -61.12
C GLY A 125 -6.27 -9.10 -60.31
N LYS A 126 -7.27 -8.26 -60.01
CA LYS A 126 -7.07 -7.05 -59.19
C LYS A 126 -6.73 -7.40 -57.74
N LEU A 127 -5.70 -6.76 -57.18
CA LEU A 127 -5.34 -6.85 -55.78
C LEU A 127 -6.04 -5.76 -54.95
N HIS A 128 -6.58 -6.16 -53.81
CA HIS A 128 -7.15 -5.30 -52.78
C HIS A 128 -6.36 -5.48 -51.50
N GLU A 129 -6.00 -4.38 -50.84
CA GLU A 129 -5.25 -4.38 -49.59
C GLU A 129 -5.83 -3.34 -48.64
N SER A 130 -6.11 -3.74 -47.40
CA SER A 130 -6.50 -2.79 -46.35
C SER A 130 -5.27 -2.12 -45.73
N GLN A 131 -5.46 -0.94 -45.15
CA GLN A 131 -4.39 -0.15 -44.54
C GLN A 131 -4.69 0.10 -43.07
N PHE A 132 -3.64 0.27 -42.28
CA PHE A 132 -3.77 0.69 -40.89
C PHE A 132 -4.29 2.11 -40.78
N LEU A 133 -5.08 2.38 -39.73
CA LEU A 133 -5.47 3.75 -39.37
C LEU A 133 -4.24 4.52 -38.88
N SER A 134 -4.26 5.85 -39.00
CA SER A 134 -3.12 6.74 -38.69
C SER A 134 -2.59 6.63 -37.25
N GLY A 135 -3.38 6.10 -36.33
CA GLY A 135 -2.99 5.81 -34.95
C GLY A 135 -2.09 4.59 -34.78
N VAL A 136 -2.16 3.61 -35.68
CA VAL A 136 -1.44 2.33 -35.60
C VAL A 136 -0.18 2.43 -36.47
N ARG A 137 0.93 2.87 -35.85
CA ARG A 137 2.16 3.21 -36.57
C ARG A 137 3.28 2.21 -36.34
N GLY A 138 3.37 1.65 -35.13
CA GLY A 138 4.38 0.66 -34.78
C GLY A 138 3.84 -0.76 -34.85
N ALA A 139 4.75 -1.73 -34.95
CA ALA A 139 4.41 -3.14 -34.76
C ALA A 139 3.87 -3.42 -33.34
N VAL A 140 4.43 -2.72 -32.35
CA VAL A 140 3.96 -2.66 -30.97
C VAL A 140 4.05 -1.20 -30.51
N GLN A 141 3.03 -0.69 -29.84
CA GLN A 141 3.02 0.68 -29.33
C GLN A 141 2.16 0.79 -28.07
N TYR A 142 2.54 1.71 -27.18
CA TYR A 142 1.70 2.10 -26.05
C TYR A 142 0.64 3.10 -26.48
N GLU A 143 -0.59 2.87 -26.03
CA GLU A 143 -1.76 3.71 -26.27
C GLU A 143 -1.81 4.95 -25.33
N PRO A 144 -2.68 5.94 -25.61
CA PRO A 144 -2.69 7.23 -24.91
C PRO A 144 -2.76 7.13 -23.38
N ASN A 145 -3.52 6.16 -22.83
CA ASN A 145 -3.71 6.04 -21.39
C ASN A 145 -2.42 5.64 -20.65
N ILE A 146 -1.63 4.72 -21.20
CA ILE A 146 -0.36 4.30 -20.60
C ILE A 146 0.64 5.47 -20.63
N ARG A 147 0.66 6.24 -21.73
CA ARG A 147 1.50 7.45 -21.84
C ARG A 147 1.06 8.53 -20.85
N ALA A 148 -0.24 8.76 -20.72
CA ALA A 148 -0.78 9.73 -19.76
C ALA A 148 -0.44 9.34 -18.32
N LEU A 149 -0.54 8.04 -17.98
CA LEU A 149 -0.13 7.52 -16.69
C LEU A 149 1.37 7.74 -16.44
N ALA A 150 2.24 7.41 -17.40
CA ALA A 150 3.67 7.65 -17.31
C ALA A 150 4.00 9.13 -17.01
N VAL A 151 3.38 10.05 -17.75
CA VAL A 151 3.51 11.50 -17.55
C VAL A 151 2.99 11.90 -16.18
N HIS A 152 1.83 11.39 -15.75
CA HIS A 152 1.26 11.71 -14.45
C HIS A 152 2.15 11.26 -13.29
N LEU A 153 2.71 10.05 -13.34
CA LEU A 153 3.60 9.52 -12.31
C LEU A 153 4.91 10.32 -12.23
N LYS A 154 5.49 10.69 -13.38
CA LYS A 154 6.75 11.42 -13.43
C LYS A 154 6.59 12.92 -13.13
N GLN A 155 5.65 13.60 -13.77
CA GLN A 155 5.52 15.06 -13.69
C GLN A 155 4.52 15.48 -12.60
N GLY A 156 3.44 14.73 -12.43
CA GLY A 156 2.43 15.02 -11.42
C GLY A 156 2.83 14.53 -10.03
N GLN A 157 3.31 13.29 -9.93
CA GLN A 157 3.70 12.67 -8.66
C GLN A 157 5.21 12.73 -8.37
N LEU A 158 6.01 13.23 -9.31
CA LEU A 158 7.47 13.38 -9.18
C LEU A 158 8.19 12.08 -8.81
N LEU A 159 7.68 10.94 -9.28
CA LEU A 159 8.29 9.64 -9.01
C LEU A 159 9.53 9.41 -9.90
N PRO A 160 10.61 8.83 -9.34
CA PRO A 160 11.76 8.40 -10.13
C PRO A 160 11.34 7.40 -11.22
N LEU A 161 12.01 7.42 -12.37
CA LEU A 161 11.64 6.60 -13.54
C LEU A 161 11.52 5.11 -13.22
N ALA A 162 12.48 4.56 -12.48
CA ALA A 162 12.46 3.16 -12.07
C ALA A 162 11.24 2.84 -11.19
N ARG A 163 10.86 3.78 -10.30
CA ARG A 163 9.71 3.60 -9.42
C ARG A 163 8.38 3.73 -10.19
N SER A 164 8.32 4.62 -11.18
CA SER A 164 7.17 4.75 -12.08
C SER A 164 6.96 3.48 -12.90
N ALA A 165 8.04 2.93 -13.47
CA ALA A 165 8.00 1.67 -14.21
C ALA A 165 7.52 0.51 -13.33
N GLN A 166 8.11 0.37 -12.13
CA GLN A 166 7.70 -0.65 -11.17
C GLN A 166 6.23 -0.51 -10.77
N LEU A 167 5.73 0.71 -10.55
CA LEU A 167 4.34 0.91 -10.16
C LEU A 167 3.36 0.59 -11.30
N ILE A 168 3.74 0.79 -12.55
CA ILE A 168 2.94 0.36 -13.71
C ILE A 168 2.88 -1.17 -13.75
N ASP A 169 3.99 -1.85 -13.50
CA ASP A 169 4.05 -3.31 -13.44
C ASP A 169 3.21 -3.87 -12.28
N ASP A 170 3.44 -3.36 -11.06
CA ASP A 170 2.73 -3.77 -9.83
C ASP A 170 1.20 -3.65 -9.96
N LEU A 171 0.69 -2.63 -10.68
CA LEU A 171 -0.74 -2.33 -10.79
C LEU A 171 -1.41 -2.91 -12.04
N TYR A 172 -0.68 -3.08 -13.14
CA TYR A 172 -1.25 -3.44 -14.44
C TYR A 172 -0.65 -4.69 -15.06
N GLU A 173 0.33 -5.34 -14.39
CA GLU A 173 1.10 -6.48 -14.92
C GLU A 173 1.77 -6.13 -16.27
N LEU A 174 2.18 -4.86 -16.42
CA LEU A 174 2.78 -4.34 -17.65
C LEU A 174 4.22 -3.89 -17.40
N GLU A 175 5.16 -4.70 -17.88
CA GLU A 175 6.58 -4.36 -17.85
C GLU A 175 6.88 -3.21 -18.81
N VAL A 176 7.31 -2.07 -18.25
CA VAL A 176 7.74 -0.90 -19.02
C VAL A 176 9.18 -0.57 -18.67
N SER A 177 10.03 -0.39 -19.67
CA SER A 177 11.40 0.04 -19.40
C SER A 177 11.40 1.48 -18.85
N PRO A 178 12.24 1.81 -17.84
CA PRO A 178 12.31 3.18 -17.33
C PRO A 178 12.64 4.23 -18.41
N ALA A 179 13.38 3.84 -19.45
CA ALA A 179 13.72 4.70 -20.57
C ALA A 179 12.49 5.08 -21.41
N THR A 180 11.50 4.21 -21.51
CA THR A 180 10.22 4.50 -22.20
C THR A 180 9.47 5.67 -21.55
N LEU A 181 9.69 5.91 -20.26
CA LEU A 181 9.05 6.98 -19.48
C LEU A 181 9.80 8.33 -19.58
N LEU A 182 10.86 8.41 -20.37
CA LEU A 182 11.61 9.66 -20.59
C LEU A 182 10.92 10.61 -21.57
N ALA A 183 10.07 10.08 -22.45
CA ALA A 183 9.39 10.80 -23.52
C ALA A 183 8.34 11.81 -23.02
#